data_AF-A0A3D0ZDG1-F1
#
_entry.id   AF-A0A3D0ZDG1-F1
#
_cell.length_a   1.000
_cell.length_b   1.000
_cell.length_c   1.000
_cell.angle_alpha   90.00
_cell.angle_beta   90.00
_cell.angle_gamma   90.00
#
_symmetry.space_group_name_H-M   'P 1'
#
loop_
_entity.id
_entity.type
_entity.pdbx_description
1 polymer ?
#
loop_
_entity_poly.entity_id
_entity_poly.type
_entity_poly.pdbx_seq_one_letter_code
_entity_poly.pdbx_strand_id
1 'polypeptide(L)'
;MKCDRIMDIIYEYSGESMPLFAHLRVAAHLFFCPDCAQEYERLEVSRDILRNDFFPPSPNLEDSIISLLAAEQSDAIGQDAEMPVVPGGLSTRGWVIAGFIILISLVSAFFGLDFHKVAHSAGMSFLLPLGITIGIVLTSYGALFIGSHLKELSERFGL
;
A
#
# COMPACT_ATOMS: atom_id res chain seq x y z
N MET A 1 22.14 4.47 35.03
CA MET A 1 22.12 3.99 33.63
C MET A 1 23.46 4.32 33.01
N LYS A 2 23.89 3.58 31.99
CA LYS A 2 25.04 3.99 31.17
C LYS A 2 24.63 5.20 30.33
N CYS A 3 25.54 6.14 30.17
CA CYS A 3 25.33 7.37 29.40
C CYS A 3 24.84 7.07 27.98
N ASP A 4 25.43 6.08 27.32
CA ASP A 4 25.06 5.61 25.97
C ASP A 4 23.55 5.35 25.84
N ARG A 5 22.96 4.67 26.83
CA ARG A 5 21.55 4.29 26.79
C ARG A 5 20.60 5.48 26.98
N ILE A 6 21.05 6.55 27.63
CA ILE A 6 20.24 7.77 27.78
C ILE A 6 20.28 8.57 26.47
N MET A 7 21.44 8.63 25.83
CA MET A 7 21.59 9.29 24.52
C MET A 7 20.77 8.58 23.44
N ASP A 8 20.77 7.25 23.40
CA ASP A 8 19.93 6.49 22.47
C ASP A 8 18.44 6.86 22.58
N ILE A 9 17.93 7.00 23.82
CA ILE A 9 16.55 7.42 24.08
C ILE A 9 16.32 8.85 23.62
N ILE A 10 17.29 9.76 23.81
CA ILE A 10 17.17 11.14 23.34
C ILE A 10 17.07 11.18 21.80
N TYR A 11 17.88 10.38 21.11
CA TYR A 11 17.87 10.31 19.64
C TYR A 11 16.57 9.71 19.09
N GLU A 12 16.10 8.60 19.68
CA GLU A 12 14.88 7.89 19.26
C GLU A 12 13.65 8.79 19.30
N TYR A 13 13.55 9.68 20.30
CA TYR A 13 12.39 10.57 20.48
C TYR A 13 12.65 12.01 20.03
N SER A 14 13.72 12.28 19.26
CA SER A 14 14.11 13.65 18.86
C SER A 14 13.13 14.37 17.90
N GLY A 15 12.07 13.69 17.45
CA GLY A 15 10.99 14.25 16.62
C GLY A 15 9.57 13.85 17.03
N GLU A 16 9.41 13.10 18.12
CA GLU A 16 8.11 12.58 18.59
C GLU A 16 7.88 12.88 20.07
N SER A 17 6.63 12.81 20.54
CA SER A 17 6.32 13.04 21.95
C SER A 17 6.84 11.89 22.82
N MET A 18 7.86 12.17 23.64
CA MET A 18 8.42 11.19 24.58
C MET A 18 7.42 10.83 25.69
N PRO A 19 7.29 9.55 26.09
CA PRO A 19 6.43 9.16 27.21
C PRO A 19 6.91 9.79 28.53
N LEU A 20 5.96 10.19 29.39
CA LEU A 20 6.22 10.96 30.62
C LEU A 20 7.29 10.34 31.54
N PHE A 21 7.28 9.01 31.70
CA PHE A 21 8.26 8.31 32.52
C PHE A 21 9.67 8.32 31.94
N ALA A 22 9.81 8.31 30.62
CA ALA A 22 11.11 8.43 29.97
C ALA A 22 11.62 9.87 30.11
N HIS A 23 10.76 10.87 29.93
CA HIS A 23 11.12 12.28 30.11
C HIS A 23 11.65 12.58 31.51
N LEU A 24 10.94 12.14 32.56
CA LEU A 24 11.38 12.29 33.96
C LEU A 24 12.74 11.63 34.21
N ARG A 25 12.96 10.44 33.64
CA ARG A 25 14.19 9.68 33.83
C ARG A 25 15.38 10.33 33.12
N VAL A 26 15.18 10.84 31.90
CA VAL A 26 16.20 11.57 31.14
C VAL A 26 16.53 12.89 31.83
N ALA A 27 15.51 13.65 32.26
CA ALA A 27 15.71 14.90 33.01
C ALA A 27 16.49 14.67 34.31
N ALA A 28 16.18 13.62 35.06
CA ALA A 28 16.95 13.25 36.25
C ALA A 28 18.41 12.94 35.89
N HIS A 29 18.66 12.17 34.82
CA HIS A 29 20.03 11.82 34.43
C HIS A 29 20.85 13.04 33.99
N LEU A 30 20.27 13.92 33.17
CA LEU A 30 20.89 15.18 32.75
C LEU A 30 21.25 16.07 33.94
N PHE A 31 20.43 16.06 34.99
CA PHE A 31 20.73 16.82 36.22
C PHE A 31 21.94 16.27 36.98
N PHE A 32 22.14 14.95 36.97
CA PHE A 32 23.24 14.29 37.70
C PHE A 32 24.52 14.09 36.87
N CYS A 33 24.44 14.14 35.54
CA CYS A 33 25.58 13.92 34.64
C CYS A 33 25.84 15.16 33.78
N PRO A 34 26.89 15.95 34.10
CA PRO A 34 27.19 17.18 33.37
C PRO A 34 27.63 16.92 31.92
N ASP A 35 28.27 15.77 31.65
CA ASP A 35 28.73 15.41 30.30
C ASP A 35 27.55 15.19 29.36
N CYS A 36 26.55 14.41 29.78
CA CYS A 36 25.32 14.21 29.01
C CYS A 36 24.50 15.51 28.87
N ALA A 37 24.51 16.38 29.89
CA ALA A 37 23.84 17.68 29.81
C ALA A 37 24.46 18.57 28.72
N GLN A 38 25.80 18.61 28.65
CA GLN A 38 26.51 19.36 27.62
C GLN A 38 26.27 18.78 26.21
N GLU A 39 26.22 17.45 26.08
CA GLU A 39 25.96 16.82 24.79
C GLU A 39 24.53 17.08 24.29
N TYR A 40 23.55 17.02 25.20
CA TYR A 40 22.16 17.38 24.89
C TYR A 40 22.03 18.84 24.44
N GLU A 41 22.71 19.77 25.11
CA GLU A 41 22.72 21.18 24.73
C GLU A 41 23.31 21.39 23.32
N ARG A 42 24.41 20.70 22.98
CA ARG A 42 24.99 20.76 21.63
C ARG A 42 24.03 20.26 20.55
N LEU A 43 23.30 19.20 20.83
CA LEU A 43 22.29 18.66 19.92
C LEU A 43 21.14 19.65 19.72
N GLU A 44 20.66 20.26 20.80
CA GLU A 44 19.57 21.24 20.76
C GLU A 44 19.96 22.48 19.95
N VAL A 45 21.17 23.00 20.15
CA VAL A 45 21.71 24.11 19.34
C VAL A 45 21.82 23.72 17.86
N SER A 46 22.32 22.52 17.56
CA SER A 46 22.44 22.05 16.18
C SER A 46 21.07 21.91 15.50
N ARG A 47 20.06 21.44 16.25
CA ARG A 47 18.68 21.33 15.80
C ARG A 47 18.06 22.70 15.53
N ASP A 48 18.31 23.66 16.42
CA ASP A 48 17.78 25.01 16.29
C ASP A 48 18.32 25.70 15.03
N ILE A 49 19.63 25.55 14.76
CA ILE A 49 20.26 26.04 13.52
C ILE A 49 19.62 25.39 12.29
N LEU A 50 19.43 24.06 12.30
CA LEU A 50 18.80 23.35 11.18
C LEU A 50 17.35 23.78 10.94
N ARG A 51 16.62 24.12 12.00
CA ARG A 51 15.21 24.48 11.93
C ARG A 51 14.99 25.93 11.50
N ASN A 52 15.79 26.85 12.04
CA ASN A 52 15.52 28.29 11.93
C ASN A 52 16.44 29.01 10.93
N ASP A 53 17.71 28.60 10.83
CA ASP A 53 18.74 29.38 10.12
C ASP A 53 19.25 28.71 8.84
N PHE A 54 19.09 27.38 8.71
CA PHE A 54 19.71 26.65 7.60
C PHE A 54 18.97 26.81 6.28
N PHE A 55 17.65 26.94 6.30
CA PHE A 55 16.85 27.06 5.09
C PHE A 55 16.47 28.52 4.83
N PRO A 56 16.69 29.05 3.62
CA PRO A 56 16.06 30.32 3.24
C PRO A 56 14.55 30.18 3.40
N PRO A 57 13.83 31.27 3.71
CA PRO A 57 12.37 31.23 3.76
C PRO A 57 11.87 30.58 2.49
N SER A 58 11.12 29.49 2.64
CA SER A 58 10.58 28.77 1.50
C SER A 58 9.87 29.77 0.59
N PRO A 59 10.05 29.71 -0.74
CA PRO A 59 9.23 30.50 -1.64
C PRO A 59 7.77 30.29 -1.27
N ASN A 60 6.94 31.32 -1.40
CA ASN A 60 5.55 31.28 -0.96
C ASN A 60 4.76 30.32 -1.88
N LEU A 61 4.92 29.03 -1.61
CA LEU A 61 4.35 27.92 -2.36
C LEU A 61 2.88 27.72 -2.00
N GLU A 62 2.39 28.39 -0.96
CA GLU A 62 1.00 28.34 -0.53
C GLU A 62 0.06 28.67 -1.69
N ASP A 63 0.28 29.79 -2.38
CA ASP A 63 -0.55 30.18 -3.55
C ASP A 63 -0.43 29.17 -4.69
N SER A 64 0.77 28.63 -4.94
CA SER A 64 1.02 27.66 -5.99
C SER A 64 0.34 26.31 -5.68
N ILE A 65 0.41 25.85 -4.43
CA ILE A 65 -0.21 24.62 -3.94
C ILE A 65 -1.74 24.77 -3.93
N ILE A 66 -2.25 25.90 -3.43
CA ILE A 66 -3.69 26.20 -3.44
C ILE A 66 -4.22 26.27 -4.87
N SER A 67 -3.46 26.85 -5.82
CA SER A 67 -3.86 26.89 -7.22
C SER A 67 -3.87 25.50 -7.87
N LEU A 68 -2.93 24.62 -7.51
CA LEU A 68 -2.88 23.24 -7.97
C LEU A 68 -4.05 22.43 -7.39
N LEU A 69 -4.31 22.57 -6.09
CA LEU A 69 -5.43 21.94 -5.41
C LEU A 69 -6.76 22.45 -5.95
N ALA A 70 -6.89 23.75 -6.25
CA ALA A 70 -8.10 24.32 -6.83
C ALA A 70 -8.34 23.77 -8.24
N ALA A 71 -7.28 23.62 -9.05
CA ALA A 71 -7.38 23.02 -10.39
C ALA A 71 -7.78 21.54 -10.31
N GLU A 72 -7.16 20.77 -9.41
CA GLU A 72 -7.47 19.37 -9.16
C GLU A 72 -8.87 19.20 -8.54
N GLN A 73 -9.29 20.12 -7.68
CA GLN A 73 -10.61 20.14 -7.06
C GLN A 73 -11.72 20.56 -8.04
N SER A 74 -11.46 21.43 -9.02
CA SER A 74 -12.43 21.70 -10.09
C SER A 74 -12.65 20.49 -11.01
N ASP A 75 -11.65 19.62 -11.16
CA ASP A 75 -11.83 18.29 -11.79
C ASP A 75 -12.48 17.28 -10.82
N ALA A 76 -12.33 17.47 -9.50
CA ALA A 76 -12.84 16.57 -8.45
C ALA A 76 -14.17 16.97 -7.77
N ILE A 77 -14.76 18.15 -8.04
CA ILE A 77 -16.13 18.49 -7.57
C ILE A 77 -17.20 17.66 -8.33
N GLY A 78 -16.77 16.75 -9.22
CA GLY A 78 -17.58 15.63 -9.71
C GLY A 78 -17.33 14.28 -9.02
N GLN A 79 -16.30 14.11 -8.19
CA GLN A 79 -15.92 12.82 -7.61
C GLN A 79 -15.09 12.98 -6.33
N ASP A 80 -15.72 12.66 -5.21
CA ASP A 80 -15.14 12.65 -3.88
C ASP A 80 -13.82 11.85 -3.80
N ALA A 81 -12.82 12.48 -3.18
CA ALA A 81 -11.65 11.91 -2.49
C ALA A 81 -11.32 10.43 -2.72
N GLU A 82 -10.26 10.13 -3.48
CA GLU A 82 -9.41 8.96 -3.24
C GLU A 82 -8.08 9.02 -4.01
N MET A 83 -7.08 8.35 -3.45
CA MET A 83 -5.73 8.03 -3.98
C MET A 83 -5.57 8.01 -5.50
N PRO A 84 -4.33 8.18 -6.05
CA PRO A 84 -4.06 8.14 -7.48
C PRO A 84 -4.81 7.00 -8.16
N VAL A 85 -5.87 7.38 -8.87
CA VAL A 85 -6.79 6.46 -9.54
C VAL A 85 -5.98 5.83 -10.66
N VAL A 86 -5.51 4.61 -10.40
CA VAL A 86 -5.10 3.69 -11.46
C VAL A 86 -6.27 3.67 -12.45
N PRO A 87 -6.06 4.06 -13.73
CA PRO A 87 -7.16 4.25 -14.66
C PRO A 87 -7.99 2.97 -14.78
N GLY A 88 -9.23 3.05 -14.26
CA GLY A 88 -10.28 2.07 -14.47
C GLY A 88 -10.07 0.72 -13.80
N GLY A 89 -10.51 0.59 -12.53
CA GLY A 89 -11.01 -0.70 -12.07
C GLY A 89 -12.12 -1.15 -13.03
N LEU A 90 -11.89 -2.24 -13.77
CA LEU A 90 -12.89 -2.80 -14.67
C LEU A 90 -14.17 -3.06 -13.87
N SER A 91 -15.30 -2.52 -14.33
CA SER A 91 -16.60 -2.71 -13.70
C SER A 91 -16.84 -4.20 -13.39
N THR A 92 -17.40 -4.51 -12.23
CA THR A 92 -17.87 -5.85 -11.82
C THR A 92 -18.62 -6.57 -12.95
N ARG A 93 -19.44 -5.82 -13.70
CA ARG A 93 -20.17 -6.31 -14.87
C ARG A 93 -19.25 -6.76 -16.00
N GLY A 94 -18.17 -6.02 -16.25
CA GLY A 94 -17.16 -6.38 -17.25
C GLY A 94 -16.43 -7.68 -16.91
N TRP A 95 -16.09 -7.88 -15.64
CA TRP A 95 -15.51 -9.14 -15.17
C TRP A 95 -16.49 -10.32 -15.32
N VAL A 96 -17.75 -10.15 -14.92
CA VAL A 96 -18.77 -11.20 -15.08
C VAL A 96 -18.97 -11.58 -16.55
N ILE A 97 -19.01 -10.59 -17.45
CA ILE A 97 -19.11 -10.83 -18.89
C ILE A 97 -17.87 -11.56 -19.41
N ALA A 98 -16.67 -11.13 -19.01
CA ALA A 98 -15.42 -11.80 -19.39
C ALA A 98 -15.39 -13.25 -18.91
N GLY A 99 -15.75 -13.52 -17.66
CA GLY A 99 -15.88 -14.86 -17.12
C GLY A 99 -16.91 -15.71 -17.88
N PHE A 100 -18.04 -15.12 -18.25
CA PHE A 100 -19.07 -15.81 -19.03
C PHE A 100 -18.58 -16.15 -20.45
N ILE A 101 -17.84 -15.25 -21.11
CA ILE A 101 -17.21 -15.51 -22.41
C ILE A 101 -16.18 -16.64 -22.30
N ILE A 102 -15.32 -16.62 -21.27
CA ILE A 102 -14.35 -17.69 -21.02
C ILE A 102 -15.08 -19.02 -20.84
N LEU A 103 -16.13 -19.04 -20.03
CA LEU A 103 -16.91 -20.25 -19.76
C LEU A 103 -17.58 -20.80 -21.02
N ILE A 104 -18.23 -19.93 -21.82
CA ILE A 104 -18.81 -20.33 -23.11
C ILE A 104 -17.73 -20.87 -24.03
N SER A 105 -16.61 -20.17 -24.16
CA SER A 105 -15.50 -20.60 -25.02
C SER A 105 -14.99 -21.98 -24.60
N LEU A 106 -14.87 -22.21 -23.29
CA LEU A 106 -14.43 -23.50 -22.76
C LEU A 106 -15.45 -24.59 -23.10
N VAL A 107 -16.74 -24.36 -22.80
CA VAL A 107 -17.83 -25.31 -23.05
C VAL A 107 -17.97 -25.61 -24.55
N SER A 108 -17.91 -24.59 -25.41
CA SER A 108 -17.97 -24.74 -26.86
C SER A 108 -16.79 -25.52 -27.42
N ALA A 109 -15.60 -25.44 -26.80
CA ALA A 109 -14.45 -26.26 -27.20
C ALA A 109 -14.72 -27.77 -27.00
N PHE A 110 -15.54 -28.16 -26.03
CA PHE A 110 -15.96 -29.55 -25.85
C PHE A 110 -16.94 -30.01 -26.95
N PHE A 111 -17.80 -29.13 -27.49
CA PHE A 111 -18.75 -29.51 -28.54
C PHE A 111 -18.08 -29.83 -29.89
N GLY A 112 -16.92 -29.23 -30.18
CA GLY A 112 -16.18 -29.51 -31.41
C GLY A 112 -15.29 -30.75 -31.36
N LEU A 113 -15.06 -31.30 -30.17
CA LEU A 113 -14.21 -32.47 -29.98
C LEU A 113 -15.07 -33.72 -29.93
N ASP A 114 -14.94 -34.55 -30.96
CA ASP A 114 -15.48 -35.90 -31.00
C ASP A 114 -14.64 -36.76 -30.04
N PHE A 115 -14.89 -36.62 -28.72
CA PHE A 115 -14.09 -37.20 -27.63
C PHE A 115 -13.86 -38.69 -27.81
N HIS A 116 -14.79 -39.37 -28.47
CA HIS A 116 -14.67 -40.78 -28.79
C HIS A 116 -13.52 -41.07 -29.76
N LYS A 117 -13.34 -40.27 -30.81
CA LYS A 117 -12.23 -40.42 -31.77
C LYS A 117 -10.90 -39.99 -31.17
N VAL A 118 -10.89 -38.88 -30.43
CA VAL A 118 -9.67 -38.36 -29.80
C VAL A 118 -9.18 -39.29 -28.70
N ALA A 119 -10.07 -39.84 -27.88
CA ALA A 119 -9.71 -40.83 -26.86
C ALA A 119 -9.13 -42.11 -27.48
N HIS A 120 -9.61 -42.51 -28.66
CA HIS A 120 -9.12 -43.68 -29.37
C HIS A 120 -7.76 -43.47 -30.06
N SER A 121 -7.43 -42.23 -30.48
CA SER A 121 -6.16 -41.93 -31.17
C SER A 121 -5.06 -41.39 -30.24
N ALA A 122 -5.41 -40.62 -29.22
CA ALA A 122 -4.45 -39.91 -28.35
C ALA A 122 -4.36 -40.49 -26.92
N GLY A 123 -5.31 -41.34 -26.52
CA GLY A 123 -5.33 -41.98 -25.20
C GLY A 123 -5.54 -41.03 -24.01
N MET A 124 -5.55 -41.59 -22.80
CA MET A 124 -5.73 -40.84 -21.54
C MET A 124 -4.66 -39.76 -21.30
N SER A 125 -3.52 -39.84 -21.98
CA SER A 125 -2.43 -38.87 -21.90
C SER A 125 -2.81 -37.47 -22.36
N PHE A 126 -3.87 -37.32 -23.17
CA PHE A 126 -4.36 -36.01 -23.62
C PHE A 126 -5.28 -35.31 -22.62
N LEU A 127 -6.03 -36.07 -21.81
CA LEU A 127 -7.00 -35.52 -20.86
C LEU A 127 -6.32 -34.81 -19.68
N LEU A 128 -5.15 -35.30 -19.26
CA LEU A 128 -4.44 -34.78 -18.11
C LEU A 128 -3.86 -33.36 -18.36
N PRO A 129 -3.14 -33.09 -19.47
CA PRO A 129 -2.74 -31.73 -19.82
C PRO A 129 -3.94 -30.79 -20.02
N LEU A 130 -5.01 -31.26 -20.66
CA LEU A 130 -6.23 -30.47 -20.87
C LEU A 130 -6.82 -30.04 -19.52
N GLY A 131 -7.00 -30.98 -18.59
CA GLY A 131 -7.51 -30.68 -17.24
C GLY A 131 -6.62 -29.69 -16.48
N ILE A 132 -5.30 -29.84 -16.57
CA ILE A 132 -4.34 -28.93 -15.95
C ILE A 132 -4.46 -27.51 -16.52
N THR A 133 -4.50 -27.36 -17.85
CA THR A 133 -4.62 -26.04 -18.48
C THR A 133 -5.92 -25.34 -18.10
N ILE A 134 -7.03 -26.06 -18.10
CA ILE A 134 -8.34 -25.53 -17.67
C ILE A 134 -8.29 -25.13 -16.20
N GLY A 135 -7.74 -25.98 -15.33
CA GLY A 135 -7.58 -25.69 -13.91
C GLY A 135 -6.77 -24.42 -13.67
N ILE A 136 -5.61 -24.27 -14.32
CA ILE A 136 -4.76 -23.08 -14.20
C ILE A 136 -5.50 -21.82 -14.65
N VAL A 137 -6.20 -21.86 -15.79
CA VAL A 137 -6.94 -20.71 -16.32
C VAL A 137 -8.07 -20.31 -15.37
N LEU A 138 -8.84 -21.28 -14.86
CA LEU A 138 -9.94 -20.98 -13.92
C LEU A 138 -9.43 -20.48 -12.57
N THR A 139 -8.38 -21.08 -12.02
CA THR A 139 -7.80 -20.66 -10.74
C THR A 139 -7.17 -19.28 -10.84
N SER A 140 -6.43 -18.98 -11.90
CA SER A 140 -5.85 -17.65 -12.11
C SER A 140 -6.92 -16.58 -12.31
N TYR A 141 -7.95 -16.86 -13.10
CA TYR A 141 -9.11 -15.97 -13.25
C TYR A 141 -9.78 -15.71 -11.89
N GLY A 142 -10.04 -16.76 -11.10
CA GLY A 142 -10.66 -16.65 -9.79
C GLY A 142 -9.82 -15.83 -8.80
N ALA A 143 -8.50 -16.04 -8.78
CA ALA A 143 -7.60 -15.27 -7.91
C ALA A 143 -7.59 -13.77 -8.26
N LEU A 144 -7.54 -13.44 -9.56
CA LEU A 144 -7.59 -12.04 -10.02
C LEU A 144 -8.95 -11.39 -9.74
N PHE A 145 -10.04 -12.14 -9.93
CA PHE A 145 -11.38 -11.68 -9.62
C PHE A 145 -11.55 -11.37 -8.13
N ILE A 146 -11.16 -12.29 -7.25
CA ILE A 146 -11.23 -12.09 -5.80
C ILE A 146 -10.34 -10.91 -5.40
N GLY A 147 -9.08 -10.89 -5.85
CA GLY A 147 -8.12 -9.83 -5.51
C GLY A 147 -8.59 -8.43 -5.91
N SER A 148 -9.16 -8.28 -7.11
CA SER A 148 -9.68 -6.99 -7.60
C SER A 148 -10.93 -6.49 -6.86
N HIS A 149 -11.66 -7.38 -6.19
CA HIS A 149 -12.90 -7.05 -5.47
C HIS A 149 -12.76 -7.18 -3.94
N LEU A 150 -11.57 -7.43 -3.41
CA LEU A 150 -11.33 -7.57 -1.97
C LEU A 150 -11.80 -6.35 -1.17
N LYS A 151 -11.61 -5.14 -1.71
CA LYS A 151 -12.05 -3.89 -1.07
C LYS A 151 -13.59 -3.81 -0.98
N GLU A 152 -14.28 -4.10 -2.09
CA GLU A 152 -15.75 -4.14 -2.12
C GLU A 152 -16.31 -5.24 -1.22
N LEU A 153 -15.64 -6.39 -1.14
CA LEU A 153 -16.01 -7.48 -0.24
C LEU A 153 -15.79 -7.10 1.23
N SER A 154 -14.65 -6.50 1.60
CA SER A 154 -14.38 -6.01 2.96
C SER A 154 -15.41 -4.98 3.39
N GLU A 155 -15.72 -3.99 2.54
CA GLU A 155 -16.75 -2.98 2.82
C GLU A 155 -18.14 -3.61 3.00
N ARG A 156 -18.52 -4.59 2.17
CA ARG A 156 -19.82 -5.28 2.29
C ARG A 156 -19.92 -6.20 3.51
N PHE A 157 -18.82 -6.81 3.93
CA PHE A 157 -18.78 -7.73 5.07
C PHE A 157 -18.39 -7.05 6.40
N GLY A 158 -18.07 -5.75 6.38
CA GLY A 158 -17.74 -4.97 7.58
C GLY A 158 -16.48 -5.47 8.29
N LEU A 159 -15.52 -6.02 7.52
CA LEU A 159 -14.22 -6.52 7.99
C LEU A 159 -13.12 -5.51 7.74
#